data_AF-B5VMB0-F1
#
_entry.id   AF-B5VMB0-F1
#
_cell.length_a   1.000
_cell.length_b   1.000
_cell.length_c   1.000
_cell.angle_alpha   90.00
_cell.angle_beta   90.00
_cell.angle_gamma   90.00
#
_symmetry.space_group_name_H-M   'P 1'
#
loop_
_entity.id
_entity.type
_entity.pdbx_description
1 polymer ?
#
loop_
_entity_poly.entity_id
_entity_poly.type
_entity_poly.pdbx_seq_one_letter_code
_entity_poly.pdbx_strand_id
1 'polypeptide(L)'
;MNSGGEEPTIKPNVFNITQLLNSNGEKPGIACIFLSKFDMKKGNIIIWSKSINGAAIDLSNIEFKSLPAGIHEQTDDVVNFVVPKELDVCQTAKTTTYDYGIAYFKQNSFDIIENDNRIDRSKVQMFSLGVIIDVQNASSDSKKHFYKEIYHAYAANRYSSYLESLLGQWIRQRDLDKFDIFEKFFDENNQGHMAENSVEVFEHSPKERRHLVEYLPYWTRKLGPLIFPLWKASLLQSRILILVPQGESFELCNSLAYCVFLISMLPKNLIGNHVSDEYIKPIFTVSTSDIPFLESFKKGNGYVATTSEEILLYKPEIYDIVVKLTSSSTIEESPEKEVEILTASGEQNKATPLDLEVYEKLILGELQEDASTNATCRHHEVT
;
A
#
# COMPACT_ATOMS: atom_id res chain seq x y z
N MET A 1 -31.41 9.42 51.14
CA MET A 1 -31.67 8.52 50.01
C MET A 1 -31.45 9.31 48.74
N ASN A 2 -30.30 9.15 48.11
CA ASN A 2 -30.09 9.48 46.72
C ASN A 2 -29.17 8.39 46.18
N SER A 3 -29.78 7.44 45.49
CA SER A 3 -29.12 6.36 44.77
C SER A 3 -28.27 6.96 43.66
N GLY A 4 -26.95 6.97 43.86
CA GLY A 4 -26.00 7.12 42.78
C GLY A 4 -26.12 5.92 41.87
N GLY A 5 -26.82 6.08 40.74
CA GLY A 5 -26.66 5.19 39.61
C GLY A 5 -25.34 5.53 38.95
N GLU A 6 -24.31 4.72 39.21
CA GLU A 6 -23.16 4.68 38.32
C GLU A 6 -23.66 4.20 36.95
N GLU A 7 -23.66 5.11 35.97
CA GLU A 7 -23.72 4.71 34.56
C GLU A 7 -22.54 3.77 34.30
N PRO A 8 -22.77 2.62 33.63
CA PRO A 8 -21.67 1.76 33.25
C PRO A 8 -20.75 2.54 32.31
N THR A 9 -19.50 2.71 32.73
CA THR A 9 -18.44 3.33 31.95
C THR A 9 -18.23 2.55 30.67
N ILE A 10 -18.85 3.00 29.58
CA ILE A 10 -18.54 2.52 28.24
C ILE A 10 -17.12 3.00 27.90
N LYS A 11 -16.12 2.16 28.14
CA LYS A 11 -14.84 2.28 27.44
C LYS A 11 -14.39 0.94 26.87
N PRO A 12 -15.02 0.45 25.79
CA PRO A 12 -14.36 -0.45 24.87
C PRO A 12 -13.53 0.37 23.89
N ASN A 13 -12.28 -0.03 23.68
CA ASN A 13 -11.46 0.39 22.55
C ASN A 13 -12.15 -0.01 21.24
N VAL A 14 -13.08 0.81 20.76
CA VAL A 14 -13.66 0.69 19.42
C VAL A 14 -12.64 1.29 18.46
N PHE A 15 -12.19 0.49 17.48
CA PHE A 15 -11.40 1.00 16.37
C PHE A 15 -12.19 2.13 15.70
N ASN A 16 -11.72 3.36 15.83
CA ASN A 16 -12.38 4.52 15.27
C ASN A 16 -11.57 4.97 14.06
N ILE A 17 -12.12 4.73 12.86
CA ILE A 17 -11.51 5.18 11.59
C ILE A 17 -11.26 6.69 11.65
N THR A 18 -12.17 7.48 12.23
CA THR A 18 -11.97 8.90 12.45
C THR A 18 -10.78 9.19 13.37
N GLN A 19 -10.49 8.36 14.37
CA GLN A 19 -9.28 8.51 15.20
C GLN A 19 -8.00 8.11 14.44
N LEU A 20 -8.09 7.11 13.55
CA LEU A 20 -7.00 6.76 12.63
C LEU A 20 -6.69 7.91 11.67
N LEU A 21 -7.73 8.46 11.03
CA LEU A 21 -7.64 9.62 10.14
C LEU A 21 -7.19 10.88 10.92
N ASN A 22 -7.63 11.05 12.17
CA ASN A 22 -7.24 12.18 13.02
C ASN A 22 -5.89 12.00 13.73
N SER A 23 -5.19 10.87 13.54
CA SER A 23 -3.83 10.66 14.09
C SER A 23 -2.76 11.52 13.39
N ASN A 24 -3.20 12.60 12.74
CA ASN A 24 -2.46 13.38 11.76
C ASN A 24 -1.24 14.13 12.29
N GLY A 25 -1.14 14.41 13.58
CA GLY A 25 -0.13 15.35 14.06
C GLY A 25 1.35 14.96 13.92
N GLU A 26 1.71 13.68 13.71
CA GLU A 26 3.11 13.21 13.75
C GLU A 26 3.52 12.39 12.52
N LYS A 27 4.67 12.75 11.94
CA LYS A 27 5.31 12.03 10.81
C LYS A 27 6.60 11.36 11.32
N PRO A 28 6.87 10.09 10.96
CA PRO A 28 8.11 9.41 11.36
C PRO A 28 9.31 9.96 10.57
N GLY A 29 10.49 9.98 11.16
CA GLY A 29 11.70 10.47 10.49
C GLY A 29 12.04 9.65 9.24
N ILE A 30 12.57 10.34 8.22
CA ILE A 30 13.04 9.72 6.98
C ILE A 30 14.43 9.11 7.22
N ALA A 31 14.54 7.79 7.04
CA ALA A 31 15.78 7.05 7.14
C ALA A 31 16.65 7.18 5.88
N CYS A 32 15.99 7.21 4.71
CA CYS A 32 16.63 7.38 3.41
C CYS A 32 15.69 8.11 2.45
N ILE A 33 16.25 8.97 1.62
CA ILE A 33 15.62 9.49 0.39
C ILE A 33 16.47 9.05 -0.81
N PHE A 34 15.83 8.76 -1.93
CA PHE A 34 16.51 8.34 -3.14
C PHE A 34 15.73 8.75 -4.39
N LEU A 35 16.44 8.86 -5.52
CA LEU A 35 15.88 9.14 -6.82
C LEU A 35 16.29 8.05 -7.80
N SER A 36 15.29 7.34 -8.31
CA SER A 36 15.42 6.37 -9.38
C SER A 36 15.06 6.99 -10.73
N LYS A 37 15.70 6.50 -11.79
CA LYS A 37 15.45 6.89 -13.17
C LYS A 37 15.43 5.66 -14.06
N PHE A 38 14.58 5.67 -15.09
CA PHE A 38 14.72 4.74 -16.21
C PHE A 38 15.81 5.22 -17.18
N ASP A 39 16.83 4.40 -17.37
CA ASP A 39 17.88 4.56 -18.39
C ASP A 39 17.67 3.55 -19.53
N MET A 40 17.68 4.01 -20.78
CA MET A 40 17.42 3.16 -21.94
C MET A 40 18.43 2.00 -22.13
N LYS A 41 19.63 2.12 -21.57
CA LYS A 41 20.70 1.10 -21.70
C LYS A 41 20.85 0.25 -20.45
N LYS A 42 20.70 0.86 -19.27
CA LYS A 42 20.91 0.21 -17.97
C LYS A 42 19.62 -0.29 -17.33
N GLY A 43 18.46 0.10 -17.85
CA GLY A 43 17.17 -0.14 -17.20
C GLY A 43 16.95 0.83 -16.03
N ASN A 44 16.24 0.37 -15.00
CA ASN A 44 16.04 1.16 -13.79
C ASN A 44 17.37 1.31 -13.04
N ILE A 45 17.70 2.53 -12.61
CA ILE A 45 18.89 2.83 -11.82
C ILE A 45 18.58 3.88 -10.75
N ILE A 46 19.28 3.82 -9.62
CA ILE A 46 19.35 4.93 -8.67
C ILE A 46 20.38 5.93 -9.19
N ILE A 47 19.99 7.20 -9.31
CA ILE A 47 20.88 8.28 -9.76
C ILE A 47 21.35 9.18 -8.61
N TRP A 48 20.63 9.16 -7.47
CA TRP A 48 20.99 9.91 -6.28
C TRP A 48 20.32 9.30 -5.04
N SER A 49 20.98 9.38 -3.88
CA SER A 49 20.42 8.96 -2.59
C SER A 49 21.11 9.64 -1.43
N LYS A 50 20.39 9.81 -0.31
CA LYS A 50 20.92 10.30 0.96
C LYS A 50 20.25 9.55 2.12
N SER A 51 21.04 9.11 3.09
CA SER A 51 20.57 8.31 4.23
C SER A 51 21.13 8.85 5.54
N ILE A 52 20.53 8.48 6.68
CA ILE A 52 21.02 8.87 8.00
C ILE A 52 22.43 8.30 8.21
N ASN A 53 23.33 9.12 8.78
CA ASN A 53 24.70 8.73 9.09
C ASN A 53 24.73 7.48 9.99
N GLY A 54 25.35 6.40 9.51
CA GLY A 54 25.52 5.15 10.27
C GLY A 54 24.44 4.08 10.05
N ALA A 55 23.37 4.37 9.31
CA ALA A 55 22.41 3.37 8.87
C ALA A 55 22.81 2.83 7.50
N ALA A 56 23.32 1.60 7.44
CA ALA A 56 23.50 0.88 6.18
C ALA A 56 22.12 0.39 5.69
N ILE A 57 21.34 1.30 5.09
CA ILE A 57 20.11 0.91 4.40
C ILE A 57 20.53 0.29 3.08
N ASP A 58 20.27 -1.00 2.92
CA ASP A 58 20.51 -1.67 1.65
C ASP A 58 19.48 -1.17 0.63
N LEU A 59 19.97 -0.43 -0.36
CA LEU A 59 19.17 0.06 -1.49
C LEU A 59 19.21 -0.90 -2.68
N SER A 60 19.80 -2.09 -2.53
CA SER A 60 19.81 -3.11 -3.58
C SER A 60 18.38 -3.40 -4.03
N ASN A 61 18.15 -3.30 -5.34
CA ASN A 61 16.86 -3.54 -6.00
C ASN A 61 15.74 -2.52 -5.67
N ILE A 62 16.02 -1.43 -4.96
CA ILE A 62 15.01 -0.40 -4.64
C ILE A 62 14.48 0.28 -5.90
N GLU A 63 15.29 0.35 -6.96
CA GLU A 63 14.92 0.86 -8.27
C GLU A 63 13.81 0.03 -8.91
N PHE A 64 13.75 -1.28 -8.65
CA PHE A 64 12.69 -2.16 -9.17
C PHE A 64 11.41 -2.10 -8.33
N LYS A 65 11.52 -1.69 -7.06
CA LYS A 65 10.36 -1.41 -6.20
C LYS A 65 9.75 -0.04 -6.49
N SER A 66 10.57 0.96 -6.75
CA SER A 66 10.15 2.34 -7.02
C SER A 66 9.74 2.58 -8.48
N LEU A 67 10.19 1.74 -9.41
CA LEU A 67 9.79 1.69 -10.81
C LEU A 67 9.33 0.27 -11.18
N PRO A 68 8.22 -0.23 -10.60
CA PRO A 68 7.73 -1.58 -10.88
C PRO A 68 7.34 -1.74 -12.36
N ALA A 69 7.38 -2.98 -12.84
CA ALA A 69 6.99 -3.30 -14.21
C ALA A 69 5.57 -2.78 -14.53
N GLY A 70 5.38 -2.14 -15.69
CA GLY A 70 4.08 -1.57 -16.09
C GLY A 70 3.80 -0.14 -15.59
N ILE A 71 4.57 0.42 -14.65
CA ILE A 71 4.29 1.78 -14.11
C ILE A 71 4.36 2.89 -15.18
N HIS A 72 5.13 2.66 -16.24
CA HIS A 72 5.25 3.55 -17.41
C HIS A 72 3.96 3.67 -18.25
N GLU A 73 2.89 2.99 -17.88
CA GLU A 73 1.56 3.17 -18.47
C GLU A 73 0.77 4.30 -17.78
N GLN A 74 1.22 4.78 -16.62
CA GLN A 74 0.66 5.94 -15.90
C GLN A 74 1.46 7.22 -16.17
N THR A 75 0.83 8.39 -16.17
CA THR A 75 1.58 9.68 -16.21
C THR A 75 2.40 9.89 -14.94
N ASP A 76 1.80 9.52 -13.81
CA ASP A 76 2.36 9.57 -12.47
C ASP A 76 1.60 8.60 -11.57
N ASP A 77 2.23 8.15 -10.49
CA ASP A 77 1.64 7.19 -9.55
C ASP A 77 2.38 7.21 -8.21
N VAL A 78 1.81 6.58 -7.19
CA VAL A 78 2.45 6.33 -5.90
C VAL A 78 2.62 4.84 -5.66
N VAL A 79 3.83 4.42 -5.32
CA VAL A 79 4.16 3.03 -5.04
C VAL A 79 4.54 2.87 -3.57
N ASN A 80 3.80 2.03 -2.85
CA ASN A 80 4.15 1.59 -1.50
C ASN A 80 4.95 0.30 -1.59
N PHE A 81 5.97 0.15 -0.76
CA PHE A 81 6.78 -1.07 -0.70
C PHE A 81 7.39 -1.23 0.68
N VAL A 82 8.00 -2.38 0.92
CA VAL A 82 8.83 -2.63 2.09
C VAL A 82 10.27 -2.93 1.69
N VAL A 83 11.20 -2.59 2.58
CA VAL A 83 12.64 -2.88 2.45
C VAL A 83 13.00 -3.89 3.54
N PRO A 84 13.28 -5.16 3.17
CA PRO A 84 13.71 -6.17 4.12
C PRO A 84 14.99 -5.77 4.86
N LYS A 85 15.05 -6.02 6.17
CA LYS A 85 16.32 -5.93 6.91
C LYS A 85 17.03 -7.27 6.84
N GLU A 86 18.37 -7.26 6.82
CA GLU A 86 19.14 -8.49 6.94
C GLU A 86 18.68 -9.29 8.16
N LEU A 87 18.46 -10.60 7.97
CA LEU A 87 18.11 -11.49 9.09
C LEU A 87 19.29 -11.52 10.07
N ASP A 88 19.09 -10.96 11.26
CA ASP A 88 20.05 -11.09 12.34
C ASP A 88 20.10 -12.56 12.79
N VAL A 89 21.16 -13.27 12.38
CA VAL A 89 21.38 -14.72 12.61
C VAL A 89 21.39 -15.06 14.12
N CYS A 90 21.50 -14.05 14.99
CA CYS A 90 21.52 -14.20 16.45
C CYS A 90 20.13 -14.24 17.11
N GLN A 91 19.06 -13.85 16.43
CA GLN A 91 17.73 -13.77 17.06
C GLN A 91 16.93 -15.06 16.87
N THR A 92 16.59 -15.70 17.99
CA THR A 92 15.65 -16.83 18.09
C THR A 92 14.20 -16.45 17.79
N ALA A 93 13.93 -15.23 17.31
CA ALA A 93 12.58 -14.72 17.03
C ALA A 93 12.25 -14.84 15.53
N LYS A 94 11.20 -15.61 15.24
CA LYS A 94 10.69 -16.00 13.91
C LYS A 94 10.00 -14.87 13.11
N THR A 95 10.36 -13.61 13.30
CA THR A 95 9.62 -12.48 12.70
C THR A 95 10.45 -11.79 11.63
N THR A 96 10.00 -11.86 10.37
CA THR A 96 10.57 -11.11 9.26
C THR A 96 10.48 -9.61 9.54
N THR A 97 11.62 -8.91 9.54
CA THR A 97 11.72 -7.47 9.80
C THR A 97 11.96 -6.68 8.52
N TYR A 98 11.29 -5.54 8.39
CA TYR A 98 11.38 -4.67 7.21
C TYR A 98 10.99 -3.23 7.59
N ASP A 99 11.43 -2.26 6.79
CA ASP A 99 11.00 -0.86 6.87
C ASP A 99 10.00 -0.54 5.75
N TYR A 100 9.10 0.41 6.01
CA TYR A 100 8.16 0.89 5.00
C TYR A 100 8.78 1.97 4.15
N GLY A 101 8.48 1.95 2.85
CA GLY A 101 8.86 2.98 1.91
C GLY A 101 7.71 3.37 0.99
N ILE A 102 7.88 4.54 0.39
CA ILE A 102 6.99 5.09 -0.62
C ILE A 102 7.82 5.75 -1.71
N ALA A 103 7.35 5.68 -2.95
CA ALA A 103 7.92 6.45 -4.05
C ALA A 103 6.82 7.11 -4.88
N TYR A 104 7.08 8.35 -5.30
CA TYR A 104 6.25 9.06 -6.26
C TYR A 104 6.93 9.00 -7.64
N PHE A 105 6.22 8.39 -8.58
CA PHE A 105 6.63 8.23 -9.97
C PHE A 105 6.06 9.36 -10.84
N LYS A 106 6.84 9.83 -11.82
CA LYS A 106 6.37 10.76 -12.85
C LYS A 106 7.13 10.57 -14.15
N GLN A 107 6.42 10.72 -15.27
CA GLN A 107 7.03 10.74 -16.60
C GLN A 107 6.46 11.81 -17.53
N ASN A 108 7.14 12.03 -18.66
CA ASN A 108 6.76 13.01 -19.69
C ASN A 108 6.41 12.38 -21.06
N SER A 109 6.34 11.04 -21.16
CA SER A 109 6.15 10.37 -22.45
C SER A 109 4.87 10.79 -23.17
N PHE A 110 3.80 11.05 -22.42
CA PHE A 110 2.50 11.46 -22.97
C PHE A 110 2.52 12.88 -23.55
N ASP A 111 3.26 13.81 -22.95
CA ASP A 111 3.40 15.19 -23.44
C ASP A 111 4.19 15.28 -24.76
N ILE A 112 5.04 14.29 -25.02
CA ILE A 112 5.89 14.24 -26.22
C ILE A 112 5.10 13.73 -27.45
N ILE A 113 3.91 13.14 -27.26
CA ILE A 113 3.13 12.49 -28.32
C ILE A 113 2.43 13.48 -29.27
N GLU A 114 2.26 14.75 -28.89
CA GLU A 114 1.32 15.67 -29.56
C GLU A 114 1.71 16.17 -30.97
N ASN A 115 2.88 15.84 -31.53
CA ASN A 115 3.29 16.45 -32.82
C ASN A 115 3.52 15.50 -34.01
N ASP A 116 3.65 14.17 -33.84
CA ASP A 116 3.95 13.29 -34.99
C ASP A 116 3.67 11.77 -34.78
N ASN A 117 2.85 11.40 -33.79
CA ASN A 117 2.55 9.98 -33.43
C ASN A 117 3.79 9.08 -33.21
N ARG A 118 4.98 9.67 -33.02
CA ARG A 118 6.24 8.98 -32.77
C ARG A 118 6.92 9.60 -31.55
N ILE A 119 7.06 8.81 -30.50
CA ILE A 119 7.77 9.21 -29.28
C ILE A 119 9.27 9.20 -29.56
N ASP A 120 9.90 10.38 -29.48
CA ASP A 120 11.35 10.48 -29.42
C ASP A 120 11.84 9.92 -28.08
N ARG A 121 12.21 8.64 -28.09
CA ARG A 121 12.64 7.90 -26.88
C ARG A 121 13.83 8.55 -26.17
N SER A 122 14.61 9.38 -26.85
CA SER A 122 15.74 10.10 -26.24
C SER A 122 15.32 11.23 -25.30
N LYS A 123 14.08 11.72 -25.44
CA LYS A 123 13.49 12.79 -24.63
C LYS A 123 12.61 12.27 -23.49
N VAL A 124 12.33 10.96 -23.49
CA VAL A 124 11.54 10.32 -22.45
C VAL A 124 12.31 10.37 -21.14
N GLN A 125 11.65 10.93 -20.15
CA GLN A 125 12.12 11.06 -18.79
C GLN A 125 11.10 10.36 -17.90
N MET A 126 11.61 9.41 -17.11
CA MET A 126 10.84 8.70 -16.11
C MET A 126 11.65 8.73 -14.82
N PHE A 127 11.07 9.32 -13.78
CA PHE A 127 11.72 9.48 -12.49
C PHE A 127 10.81 8.94 -11.39
N SER A 128 11.42 8.41 -10.35
CA SER A 128 10.72 7.98 -9.14
C SER A 128 11.48 8.45 -7.91
N LEU A 129 10.92 9.41 -7.18
CA LEU A 129 11.50 9.95 -5.95
C LEU A 129 10.88 9.20 -4.77
N GLY A 130 11.71 8.54 -3.97
CA GLY A 130 11.25 7.71 -2.86
C GLY A 130 11.89 8.00 -1.53
N VAL A 131 11.19 7.63 -0.46
CA VAL A 131 11.67 7.68 0.92
C VAL A 131 11.42 6.36 1.62
N ILE A 132 12.31 6.02 2.54
CA ILE A 132 12.20 4.91 3.49
C ILE A 132 12.15 5.53 4.88
N ILE A 133 11.16 5.15 5.69
CA ILE A 133 10.96 5.71 7.03
C ILE A 133 11.57 4.83 8.11
N ASP A 134 12.13 5.45 9.15
CA ASP A 134 12.59 4.73 10.34
C ASP A 134 11.45 4.65 11.36
N VAL A 135 10.88 3.46 11.44
CA VAL A 135 9.73 3.16 12.30
C VAL A 135 10.16 2.81 13.73
N GLN A 136 11.44 2.52 13.98
CA GLN A 136 11.92 2.07 15.29
C GLN A 136 12.04 3.20 16.31
N ASN A 137 12.12 4.45 15.84
CA ASN A 137 12.14 5.64 16.69
C ASN A 137 10.73 6.12 17.11
N ALA A 138 9.67 5.34 16.82
CA ALA A 138 8.33 5.66 17.26
C ALA A 138 8.15 5.49 18.76
N SER A 139 7.85 6.60 19.45
CA SER A 139 7.80 6.69 20.91
C SER A 139 7.07 5.51 21.55
N SER A 140 7.73 4.90 22.54
CA SER A 140 7.30 3.70 23.26
C SER A 140 6.11 3.93 24.19
N ASP A 141 5.14 4.77 23.81
CA ASP A 141 3.94 4.99 24.63
C ASP A 141 2.99 3.79 24.50
N SER A 142 3.04 2.94 25.52
CA SER A 142 2.47 1.59 25.59
C SER A 142 0.93 1.52 25.41
N LYS A 143 0.24 2.66 25.42
CA LYS A 143 -1.23 2.74 25.28
C LYS A 143 -1.76 2.78 23.84
N LYS A 144 -0.89 2.89 22.82
CA LYS A 144 -1.27 2.98 21.38
C LYS A 144 -0.97 1.70 20.57
N HIS A 145 -0.76 0.55 21.22
CA HIS A 145 -0.19 -0.65 20.57
C HIS A 145 -1.00 -1.19 19.36
N PHE A 146 -2.33 -1.05 19.34
CA PHE A 146 -3.17 -1.45 18.20
C PHE A 146 -3.07 -0.47 17.02
N TYR A 147 -3.04 0.83 17.30
CA TYR A 147 -2.87 1.87 16.27
C TYR A 147 -1.44 1.94 15.73
N LYS A 148 -0.46 1.39 16.45
CA LYS A 148 0.96 1.45 16.08
C LYS A 148 1.22 0.82 14.72
N GLU A 149 0.72 -0.39 14.49
CA GLU A 149 0.99 -1.16 13.27
C GLU A 149 0.24 -0.60 12.07
N ILE A 150 -0.98 -0.11 12.31
CA ILE A 150 -1.76 0.62 11.31
C ILE A 150 -1.04 1.92 10.93
N TYR A 151 -0.60 2.67 11.94
CA TYR A 151 0.17 3.89 11.75
C TYR A 151 1.44 3.60 10.95
N HIS A 152 2.23 2.59 11.32
CA HIS A 152 3.46 2.23 10.62
C HIS A 152 3.23 1.89 9.14
N ALA A 153 2.23 1.06 8.84
CA ALA A 153 1.91 0.66 7.47
C ALA A 153 1.47 1.85 6.59
N TYR A 154 0.85 2.87 7.17
CA TYR A 154 0.45 4.07 6.44
C TYR A 154 1.48 5.20 6.49
N ALA A 155 2.36 5.26 7.50
CA ALA A 155 3.08 6.49 7.85
C ALA A 155 3.95 7.04 6.73
N ALA A 156 4.52 6.19 5.87
CA ALA A 156 5.27 6.62 4.69
C ALA A 156 4.39 7.46 3.73
N ASN A 157 3.09 7.14 3.59
CA ASN A 157 2.13 7.87 2.76
C ASN A 157 1.97 9.34 3.14
N ARG A 158 2.32 9.72 4.37
CA ARG A 158 2.34 11.13 4.80
C ARG A 158 3.34 11.99 4.00
N TYR A 159 4.29 11.37 3.31
CA TYR A 159 5.26 12.03 2.45
C TYR A 159 4.84 12.14 0.97
N SER A 160 3.79 11.44 0.54
CA SER A 160 3.38 11.35 -0.89
C SER A 160 3.25 12.71 -1.59
N SER A 161 2.43 13.63 -1.04
CA SER A 161 2.23 14.97 -1.64
C SER A 161 3.50 15.83 -1.63
N TYR A 162 4.42 15.60 -0.67
CA TYR A 162 5.71 16.28 -0.62
C TYR A 162 6.61 15.80 -1.76
N LEU A 163 6.69 14.48 -1.96
CA LEU A 163 7.49 13.89 -3.03
C LEU A 163 7.00 14.34 -4.41
N GLU A 164 5.68 14.43 -4.60
CA GLU A 164 5.07 14.99 -5.81
C GLU A 164 5.54 16.41 -6.09
N SER A 165 5.44 17.29 -5.08
CA SER A 165 5.84 18.68 -5.21
C SER A 165 7.35 18.83 -5.43
N LEU A 166 8.17 18.09 -4.69
CA LEU A 166 9.63 18.10 -4.79
C LEU A 166 10.10 17.63 -6.18
N LEU A 167 9.61 16.48 -6.64
CA LEU A 167 9.97 15.94 -7.95
C LEU A 167 9.51 16.89 -9.07
N GLY A 168 8.29 17.42 -8.97
CA GLY A 168 7.78 18.41 -9.92
C GLY A 168 8.61 19.69 -9.97
N GLN A 169 9.06 20.21 -8.83
CA GLN A 169 9.94 21.38 -8.76
C GLN A 169 11.31 21.09 -9.35
N TRP A 170 11.92 19.97 -9.00
CA TRP A 170 13.21 19.55 -9.50
C TRP A 170 13.22 19.40 -11.04
N ILE A 171 12.22 18.74 -11.61
CA ILE A 171 12.06 18.61 -13.07
C ILE A 171 11.95 20.00 -13.74
N ARG A 172 11.25 20.96 -13.12
CA ARG A 172 11.09 22.32 -13.67
C ARG A 172 12.38 23.15 -13.64
N GLN A 173 13.32 22.86 -12.74
CA GLN A 173 14.61 23.56 -12.68
C GLN A 173 15.50 23.29 -13.90
N ARG A 174 15.23 22.22 -14.66
CA ARG A 174 15.96 21.77 -15.87
C ARG A 174 17.43 21.39 -15.66
N ASP A 175 17.96 21.54 -14.45
CA ASP A 175 19.30 21.13 -14.04
C ASP A 175 19.21 19.81 -13.27
N LEU A 176 19.19 18.69 -14.01
CA LEU A 176 18.90 17.35 -13.49
C LEU A 176 20.08 16.70 -12.73
N ASP A 177 21.13 17.46 -12.45
CA ASP A 177 22.27 17.02 -11.65
C ASP A 177 22.33 17.76 -10.29
N LYS A 178 21.39 18.67 -10.01
CA LYS A 178 21.30 19.41 -8.74
C LYS A 178 20.24 18.82 -7.82
N PHE A 179 20.67 18.24 -6.70
CA PHE A 179 19.78 17.56 -5.75
C PHE A 179 19.52 18.36 -4.47
N ASP A 180 19.93 19.64 -4.41
CA ASP A 180 19.86 20.50 -3.23
C ASP A 180 18.46 20.55 -2.58
N ILE A 181 17.40 20.52 -3.40
CA ILE A 181 16.02 20.53 -2.90
C ILE A 181 15.66 19.24 -2.14
N PHE A 182 16.14 18.09 -2.60
CA PHE A 182 15.95 16.80 -1.92
C PHE A 182 16.84 16.70 -0.69
N GLU A 183 18.08 17.22 -0.77
CA GLU A 183 19.00 17.27 0.36
C GLU A 183 18.45 18.08 1.52
N LYS A 184 17.96 19.30 1.23
CA LYS A 184 17.33 20.18 2.20
C LYS A 184 16.11 19.53 2.83
N PHE A 185 15.22 18.96 2.00
CA PHE A 185 14.03 18.27 2.49
C PHE A 185 14.38 17.10 3.43
N PHE A 186 15.37 16.29 3.06
CA PHE A 186 15.84 15.20 3.91
C PHE A 186 16.40 15.71 5.24
N ASP A 187 17.27 16.74 5.22
CA ASP A 187 17.87 17.27 6.45
C ASP A 187 16.83 17.85 7.41
N GLU A 188 15.73 18.39 6.88
CA GLU A 188 14.59 18.89 7.65
C GLU A 188 13.63 17.79 8.14
N ASN A 189 13.71 16.56 7.61
CA ASN A 189 12.75 15.49 7.90
C ASN A 189 13.42 14.19 8.38
N ASN A 190 14.73 14.18 8.60
CA ASN A 190 15.49 13.00 9.05
C ASN A 190 15.54 12.83 10.59
N GLN A 191 15.14 13.85 11.37
CA GLN A 191 15.07 13.77 12.83
C GLN A 191 13.70 13.24 13.29
N GLY A 192 13.65 12.62 14.48
CA GLY A 192 12.46 11.93 14.99
C GLY A 192 11.17 12.78 15.09
N HIS A 193 10.02 12.10 15.19
CA HIS A 193 8.63 12.59 15.26
C HIS A 193 8.46 14.12 15.20
N MET A 194 8.22 14.64 13.99
CA MET A 194 7.95 16.07 13.80
C MET A 194 6.45 16.35 13.82
N ALA A 195 6.06 17.42 14.51
CA ALA A 195 4.71 17.98 14.44
C ALA A 195 4.44 18.50 13.01
N GLU A 196 3.21 18.34 12.52
CA GLU A 196 2.78 18.65 11.13
C GLU A 196 3.14 20.05 10.60
N ASN A 197 3.52 21.00 11.46
CA ASN A 197 3.74 22.43 11.15
C ASN A 197 5.21 22.89 11.01
N SER A 198 6.20 21.99 10.91
CA SER A 198 7.62 22.42 10.83
C SER A 198 8.24 22.41 9.42
N VAL A 199 7.48 22.19 8.34
CA VAL A 199 8.04 22.18 6.96
C VAL A 199 7.79 23.53 6.26
N GLU A 200 8.73 24.46 6.38
CA GLU A 200 8.73 25.77 5.71
C GLU A 200 9.22 25.70 4.25
N VAL A 201 8.65 24.82 3.40
CA VAL A 201 9.18 24.65 2.03
C VAL A 201 8.21 24.94 0.89
N PHE A 202 6.94 25.29 1.14
CA PHE A 202 6.03 25.54 0.02
C PHE A 202 5.31 26.88 0.12
N GLU A 203 5.35 27.65 -0.96
CA GLU A 203 4.50 28.83 -1.19
C GLU A 203 3.00 28.48 -1.05
N HIS A 204 2.65 27.19 -1.20
CA HIS A 204 1.32 26.61 -0.98
C HIS A 204 1.42 25.26 -0.26
N SER A 205 0.62 25.03 0.79
CA SER A 205 0.58 23.73 1.45
C SER A 205 0.27 22.60 0.44
N PRO A 206 0.99 21.46 0.45
CA PRO A 206 0.68 20.35 -0.44
C PRO A 206 -0.77 19.92 -0.25
N LYS A 207 -1.49 19.67 -1.34
CA LYS A 207 -2.85 19.11 -1.28
C LYS A 207 -2.78 17.74 -0.60
N GLU A 208 -3.58 17.53 0.44
CA GLU A 208 -3.63 16.25 1.15
C GLU A 208 -4.13 15.16 0.18
N ARG A 209 -3.34 14.09 0.05
CA ARG A 209 -3.74 12.89 -0.70
C ARG A 209 -4.71 12.07 0.13
N ARG A 210 -5.67 11.44 -0.54
CA ARG A 210 -6.69 10.59 0.07
C ARG A 210 -6.03 9.46 0.87
N HIS A 211 -6.48 9.23 2.08
CA HIS A 211 -5.96 8.13 2.89
C HIS A 211 -6.37 6.77 2.29
N LEU A 212 -5.47 5.77 2.29
CA LEU A 212 -5.72 4.48 1.63
C LEU A 212 -7.02 3.79 2.12
N VAL A 213 -7.35 3.91 3.41
CA VAL A 213 -8.63 3.41 3.98
C VAL A 213 -9.89 3.99 3.32
N GLU A 214 -9.83 5.21 2.78
CA GLU A 214 -10.98 5.85 2.14
C GLU A 214 -11.38 5.16 0.83
N TYR A 215 -10.52 4.28 0.29
CA TYR A 215 -10.85 3.42 -0.85
C TYR A 215 -11.64 2.17 -0.45
N LEU A 216 -11.88 1.91 0.84
CA LEU A 216 -12.64 0.73 1.28
C LEU A 216 -14.03 0.65 0.60
N PRO A 217 -14.85 1.71 0.53
CA PRO A 217 -16.14 1.65 -0.18
C PRO A 217 -16.00 1.35 -1.68
N TYR A 218 -14.94 1.85 -2.32
CA TYR A 218 -14.66 1.53 -3.73
C TYR A 218 -14.37 0.04 -3.89
N TRP A 219 -13.48 -0.51 -3.05
CA TRP A 219 -13.11 -1.92 -3.11
C TRP A 219 -14.24 -2.86 -2.71
N THR A 220 -15.08 -2.49 -1.75
CA THR A 220 -16.28 -3.24 -1.40
C THR A 220 -17.20 -3.38 -2.63
N ARG A 221 -17.39 -2.31 -3.40
CA ARG A 221 -18.17 -2.37 -4.65
C ARG A 221 -17.48 -3.16 -5.75
N LYS A 222 -16.18 -2.96 -5.95
CA LYS A 222 -15.40 -3.62 -7.02
C LYS A 222 -15.25 -5.14 -6.80
N LEU A 223 -15.16 -5.59 -5.54
CA LEU A 223 -15.08 -7.01 -5.18
C LEU A 223 -16.45 -7.67 -5.05
N GLY A 224 -17.51 -6.89 -4.82
CA GLY A 224 -18.82 -7.45 -4.54
C GLY A 224 -18.78 -8.45 -3.36
N PRO A 225 -19.51 -9.57 -3.46
CA PRO A 225 -19.48 -10.64 -2.46
C PRO A 225 -18.11 -11.28 -2.22
N LEU A 226 -17.14 -11.14 -3.15
CA LEU A 226 -15.78 -11.69 -2.97
C LEU A 226 -14.99 -11.00 -1.85
N ILE A 227 -15.48 -9.87 -1.32
CA ILE A 227 -14.91 -9.27 -0.11
C ILE A 227 -14.90 -10.25 1.07
N PHE A 228 -15.89 -11.16 1.16
CA PHE A 228 -16.00 -12.13 2.25
C PHE A 228 -14.98 -13.28 2.17
N PRO A 229 -14.81 -14.02 1.06
CA PRO A 229 -13.72 -14.98 0.94
C PRO A 229 -12.34 -14.34 1.09
N LEU A 230 -12.13 -13.11 0.60
CA LEU A 230 -10.88 -12.37 0.81
C LEU A 230 -10.64 -12.04 2.28
N TRP A 231 -11.66 -11.54 2.97
CA TRP A 231 -11.62 -11.29 4.41
C TRP A 231 -11.38 -12.58 5.21
N LYS A 232 -12.09 -13.67 4.90
CA LYS A 232 -11.87 -15.00 5.51
C LYS A 232 -10.41 -15.45 5.35
N ALA A 233 -9.82 -15.27 4.16
CA ALA A 233 -8.43 -15.60 3.92
C ALA A 233 -7.45 -14.75 4.74
N SER A 234 -7.75 -13.45 4.94
CA SER A 234 -6.91 -12.59 5.78
C SER A 234 -6.99 -12.95 7.26
N LEU A 235 -8.17 -13.36 7.76
CA LEU A 235 -8.33 -13.89 9.12
C LEU A 235 -7.58 -15.21 9.34
N LEU A 236 -7.46 -16.04 8.30
CA LEU A 236 -6.67 -17.26 8.31
C LEU A 236 -5.15 -16.99 8.17
N GLN A 237 -4.75 -15.73 8.13
CA GLN A 237 -3.36 -15.29 7.93
C GLN A 237 -2.74 -15.90 6.67
N SER A 238 -3.53 -15.95 5.60
CA SER A 238 -3.06 -16.40 4.30
C SER A 238 -2.03 -15.42 3.74
N ARG A 239 -1.12 -15.91 2.91
CA ARG A 239 -0.23 -15.11 2.07
C ARG A 239 -0.99 -14.72 0.80
N ILE A 240 -1.40 -13.46 0.73
CA ILE A 240 -2.31 -12.93 -0.30
C ILE A 240 -1.49 -12.12 -1.30
N LEU A 241 -1.53 -12.52 -2.57
CA LEU A 241 -0.94 -11.76 -3.67
C LEU A 241 -2.05 -11.12 -4.50
N ILE A 242 -1.98 -9.81 -4.76
CA ILE A 242 -2.93 -9.09 -5.60
C ILE A 242 -2.24 -8.77 -6.92
N LEU A 243 -2.75 -9.29 -8.03
CA LEU A 243 -2.24 -8.99 -9.37
C LEU A 243 -2.80 -7.65 -9.83
N VAL A 244 -1.91 -6.68 -10.02
CA VAL A 244 -2.17 -5.36 -10.58
C VAL A 244 -2.41 -5.50 -12.09
N PRO A 245 -3.57 -5.08 -12.61
CA PRO A 245 -3.84 -5.12 -14.04
C PRO A 245 -2.91 -4.18 -14.80
N GLN A 246 -2.67 -4.48 -16.07
CA GLN A 246 -2.01 -3.51 -16.96
C GLN A 246 -2.79 -2.20 -16.99
N GLY A 247 -2.06 -1.08 -16.97
CA GLY A 247 -2.60 0.26 -17.02
C GLY A 247 -3.35 0.71 -15.77
N GLU A 248 -3.29 -0.02 -14.66
CA GLU A 248 -3.93 0.37 -13.41
C GLU A 248 -2.91 1.03 -12.45
N SER A 249 -3.39 1.92 -11.59
CA SER A 249 -2.56 2.58 -10.56
C SER A 249 -2.14 1.59 -9.46
N PHE A 250 -0.86 1.64 -9.12
CA PHE A 250 -0.27 0.98 -7.96
C PHE A 250 -0.79 1.57 -6.64
N GLU A 251 -0.99 2.90 -6.54
CA GLU A 251 -1.58 3.54 -5.35
C GLU A 251 -2.97 2.98 -5.07
N LEU A 252 -3.79 2.88 -6.12
CA LEU A 252 -5.12 2.29 -6.06
C LEU A 252 -5.03 0.84 -5.59
N CYS A 253 -4.23 -0.02 -6.24
CA CYS A 253 -4.14 -1.43 -5.85
C CYS A 253 -3.52 -1.63 -4.44
N ASN A 254 -2.54 -0.81 -4.04
CA ASN A 254 -1.98 -0.82 -2.70
C ASN A 254 -3.01 -0.39 -1.64
N SER A 255 -3.98 0.45 -2.00
CA SER A 255 -5.10 0.74 -1.10
C SER A 255 -5.96 -0.49 -0.81
N LEU A 256 -6.11 -1.44 -1.75
CA LEU A 256 -6.76 -2.72 -1.46
C LEU A 256 -5.95 -3.53 -0.45
N ALA A 257 -4.64 -3.66 -0.66
CA ALA A 257 -3.76 -4.36 0.26
C ALA A 257 -3.87 -3.78 1.69
N TYR A 258 -3.87 -2.45 1.80
CA TYR A 258 -4.05 -1.76 3.08
C TYR A 258 -5.44 -2.03 3.69
N CYS A 259 -6.52 -1.98 2.91
CA CYS A 259 -7.87 -2.29 3.37
C CYS A 259 -7.99 -3.74 3.85
N VAL A 260 -7.45 -4.72 3.12
CA VAL A 260 -7.45 -6.14 3.51
C VAL A 260 -6.68 -6.36 4.81
N PHE A 261 -5.56 -5.67 4.98
CA PHE A 261 -4.82 -5.62 6.24
C PHE A 261 -5.68 -5.09 7.38
N LEU A 262 -6.35 -3.95 7.20
CA LEU A 262 -7.19 -3.35 8.24
C LEU A 262 -8.33 -4.28 8.68
N ILE A 263 -9.05 -4.89 7.74
CA ILE A 263 -10.17 -5.79 8.06
C ILE A 263 -9.71 -7.13 8.64
N SER A 264 -8.42 -7.47 8.53
CA SER A 264 -7.83 -8.63 9.22
C SER A 264 -7.64 -8.40 10.71
N MET A 265 -7.56 -7.14 11.14
CA MET A 265 -7.40 -6.76 12.54
C MET A 265 -8.74 -6.79 13.27
N LEU A 266 -9.11 -7.94 13.81
CA LEU A 266 -10.34 -8.07 14.58
C LEU A 266 -10.13 -7.63 16.05
N PRO A 267 -11.00 -6.74 16.60
CA PRO A 267 -10.91 -6.36 18.00
C PRO A 267 -11.15 -7.57 18.93
N LYS A 268 -10.25 -7.79 19.90
CA LYS A 268 -10.41 -8.83 20.95
C LYS A 268 -11.79 -8.84 21.61
N ASN A 269 -12.39 -7.66 21.75
CA ASN A 269 -13.70 -7.47 22.37
C ASN A 269 -14.83 -8.20 21.61
N LEU A 270 -14.67 -8.43 20.31
CA LEU A 270 -15.66 -9.10 19.46
C LEU A 270 -15.50 -10.63 19.44
N ILE A 271 -14.29 -11.15 19.66
CA ILE A 271 -13.97 -12.56 19.44
C ILE A 271 -13.55 -13.30 20.72
N GLY A 272 -13.37 -12.57 21.83
CA GLY A 272 -12.87 -13.10 23.09
C GLY A 272 -11.37 -13.42 23.06
N ASN A 273 -10.82 -13.84 24.19
CA ASN A 273 -9.39 -14.08 24.37
C ASN A 273 -8.86 -15.39 23.74
N HIS A 274 -9.69 -16.08 22.95
CA HIS A 274 -9.37 -17.39 22.39
C HIS A 274 -8.80 -17.33 20.95
N VAL A 275 -8.72 -16.13 20.37
CA VAL A 275 -8.20 -15.90 19.01
C VAL A 275 -6.85 -15.19 19.08
N SER A 276 -5.94 -15.57 18.18
CA SER A 276 -4.60 -14.98 18.07
C SER A 276 -4.68 -13.48 17.77
N ASP A 277 -3.73 -12.71 18.31
CA ASP A 277 -3.53 -11.29 18.01
C ASP A 277 -2.79 -11.04 16.68
N GLU A 278 -2.46 -12.11 15.98
CA GLU A 278 -1.73 -12.07 14.74
C GLU A 278 -2.68 -11.76 13.58
N TYR A 279 -2.25 -10.81 12.76
CA TYR A 279 -2.91 -10.34 11.55
C TYR A 279 -1.90 -10.36 10.42
N ILE A 280 -2.39 -10.37 9.17
CA ILE A 280 -1.51 -10.31 8.01
C ILE A 280 -0.74 -9.00 7.97
N LYS A 281 0.42 -8.97 7.31
CA LYS A 281 1.21 -7.75 7.14
C LYS A 281 1.07 -7.16 5.73
N PRO A 282 0.83 -5.85 5.57
CA PRO A 282 0.78 -5.24 4.24
C PRO A 282 2.22 -4.99 3.78
N ILE A 283 2.73 -5.82 2.88
CA ILE A 283 4.08 -5.63 2.31
C ILE A 283 4.06 -4.88 0.97
N PHE A 284 2.85 -4.54 0.52
CA PHE A 284 2.59 -3.72 -0.66
C PHE A 284 3.28 -4.26 -1.92
N THR A 285 3.86 -3.40 -2.75
CA THR A 285 4.37 -3.77 -4.07
C THR A 285 5.62 -4.64 -3.94
N VAL A 286 5.54 -5.83 -4.54
CA VAL A 286 6.60 -6.82 -4.61
C VAL A 286 6.88 -7.23 -6.06
N SER A 287 8.11 -7.65 -6.30
CA SER A 287 8.62 -8.05 -7.61
C SER A 287 9.33 -9.40 -7.52
N THR A 288 9.82 -9.90 -8.65
CA THR A 288 10.73 -11.06 -8.67
C THR A 288 11.99 -10.88 -7.80
N SER A 289 12.45 -9.65 -7.57
CA SER A 289 13.57 -9.39 -6.67
C SER A 289 13.26 -9.71 -5.20
N ASP A 290 11.97 -9.79 -4.85
CA ASP A 290 11.49 -10.04 -3.49
C ASP A 290 11.25 -11.52 -3.18
N ILE A 291 11.45 -12.44 -4.15
CA ILE A 291 11.17 -13.87 -3.93
C ILE A 291 11.83 -14.42 -2.66
N PRO A 292 13.14 -14.17 -2.37
CA PRO A 292 13.76 -14.65 -1.13
C PRO A 292 13.09 -14.10 0.13
N PHE A 293 12.62 -12.84 0.08
CA PHE A 293 11.88 -12.22 1.17
C PHE A 293 10.50 -12.84 1.35
N LEU A 294 9.77 -13.12 0.26
CA LEU A 294 8.47 -13.79 0.29
C LEU A 294 8.56 -15.23 0.84
N GLU A 295 9.63 -15.96 0.50
CA GLU A 295 9.90 -17.29 1.05
C GLU A 295 10.17 -17.30 2.57
N SER A 296 10.55 -16.15 3.15
CA SER A 296 10.69 -16.01 4.61
C SER A 296 9.36 -16.13 5.36
N PHE A 297 8.23 -15.78 4.71
CA PHE A 297 6.91 -15.83 5.33
C PHE A 297 6.44 -17.30 5.40
N LYS A 298 6.32 -17.80 6.64
CA LYS A 298 5.84 -19.15 6.91
C LYS A 298 4.36 -19.15 7.23
N LYS A 299 3.74 -20.34 7.20
CA LYS A 299 2.33 -20.52 7.58
C LYS A 299 2.07 -19.95 8.99
N GLY A 300 1.04 -19.10 9.13
CA GLY A 300 0.77 -18.34 10.36
C GLY A 300 1.52 -17.00 10.45
N ASN A 301 2.25 -16.60 9.41
CA ASN A 301 2.79 -15.26 9.24
C ASN A 301 2.39 -14.78 7.84
N GLY A 302 1.10 -14.47 7.69
CA GLY A 302 0.53 -14.05 6.42
C GLY A 302 0.89 -12.63 6.05
N TYR A 303 0.78 -12.32 4.76
CA TYR A 303 0.98 -10.99 4.22
C TYR A 303 -0.09 -10.67 3.19
N VAL A 304 -0.23 -9.39 2.84
CA VAL A 304 -0.90 -8.95 1.62
C VAL A 304 0.05 -8.07 0.82
N ALA A 305 0.23 -8.43 -0.44
CA ALA A 305 1.14 -7.77 -1.37
C ALA A 305 0.44 -7.50 -2.71
N THR A 306 0.93 -6.51 -3.45
CA THR A 306 0.53 -6.25 -4.83
C THR A 306 1.70 -6.57 -5.75
N THR A 307 1.42 -7.01 -6.97
CA THR A 307 2.46 -7.15 -8.00
C THR A 307 1.86 -6.99 -9.38
N SER A 308 2.61 -6.44 -10.32
CA SER A 308 2.30 -6.46 -11.75
C SER A 308 2.97 -7.62 -12.48
N GLU A 309 3.79 -8.42 -11.79
CA GLU A 309 4.60 -9.47 -12.41
C GLU A 309 3.91 -10.84 -12.31
N GLU A 310 3.23 -11.24 -13.39
CA GLU A 310 2.55 -12.55 -13.48
C GLU A 310 3.47 -13.74 -13.23
N ILE A 311 4.79 -13.59 -13.42
CA ILE A 311 5.77 -14.66 -13.17
C ILE A 311 5.77 -15.14 -11.70
N LEU A 312 5.32 -14.32 -10.75
CA LEU A 312 5.16 -14.70 -9.35
C LEU A 312 4.05 -15.73 -9.14
N LEU A 313 3.02 -15.76 -10.01
CA LEU A 313 1.92 -16.74 -9.95
C LEU A 313 2.38 -18.16 -10.32
N TYR A 314 3.57 -18.33 -10.89
CA TYR A 314 4.15 -19.65 -11.16
C TYR A 314 4.93 -20.21 -9.96
N LYS A 315 4.92 -19.50 -8.83
CA LYS A 315 5.58 -19.87 -7.58
C LYS A 315 4.56 -20.06 -6.45
N PRO A 316 3.75 -21.12 -6.46
CA PRO A 316 2.73 -21.37 -5.43
C PRO A 316 3.32 -21.55 -4.02
N GLU A 317 4.63 -21.71 -3.88
CA GLU A 317 5.32 -21.79 -2.60
C GLU A 317 5.39 -20.46 -1.84
N ILE A 318 5.24 -19.31 -2.51
CA ILE A 318 5.33 -17.97 -1.87
C ILE A 318 3.98 -17.37 -1.48
N TYR A 319 2.87 -17.83 -2.04
CA TYR A 319 1.52 -17.34 -1.72
C TYR A 319 0.53 -18.48 -1.46
N ASP A 320 -0.59 -18.19 -0.81
CA ASP A 320 -1.69 -19.14 -0.57
C ASP A 320 -2.90 -18.85 -1.47
N ILE A 321 -3.18 -17.56 -1.69
CA ILE A 321 -4.22 -17.10 -2.62
C ILE A 321 -3.71 -15.94 -3.48
N VAL A 322 -4.24 -15.84 -4.70
CA VAL A 322 -4.04 -14.70 -5.60
C VAL A 322 -5.38 -14.04 -5.92
N VAL A 323 -5.44 -12.72 -5.83
CA VAL A 323 -6.57 -11.89 -6.28
C VAL A 323 -6.19 -11.29 -7.62
N LYS A 324 -6.84 -11.72 -8.70
CA LYS A 324 -6.66 -11.14 -10.03
C LYS A 324 -7.67 -10.02 -10.22
N LEU A 325 -7.19 -8.79 -10.16
CA LEU A 325 -8.01 -7.62 -10.43
C LEU A 325 -8.22 -7.49 -11.94
N THR A 326 -9.25 -6.73 -12.31
CA THR A 326 -9.51 -6.36 -13.70
C THR A 326 -9.34 -4.86 -13.90
N SER A 327 -8.77 -4.50 -15.05
CA SER A 327 -8.50 -3.11 -15.40
C SER A 327 -9.81 -2.38 -15.61
N SER A 328 -9.87 -1.14 -15.13
CA SER A 328 -11.05 -0.30 -15.26
C SER A 328 -11.44 -0.03 -16.73
N SER A 329 -10.47 -0.07 -17.66
CA SER A 329 -10.70 0.06 -19.11
C SER A 329 -11.30 -1.19 -19.76
N THR A 330 -11.04 -2.38 -19.21
CA THR A 330 -11.51 -3.65 -19.77
C THR A 330 -12.98 -3.94 -19.44
N ILE A 331 -13.53 -3.31 -18.39
CA ILE A 331 -14.94 -3.44 -17.99
C ILE A 331 -15.88 -2.89 -19.08
N GLU A 332 -15.45 -1.87 -19.83
CA GLU A 332 -16.24 -1.30 -20.93
C GLU A 332 -16.25 -2.20 -22.18
N GLU A 333 -15.18 -2.96 -22.41
CA GLU A 333 -15.01 -3.80 -23.61
C GLU A 333 -15.44 -5.27 -23.41
N SER A 334 -15.43 -5.78 -22.17
CA SER A 334 -15.74 -7.17 -21.85
C SER A 334 -16.21 -7.32 -20.39
N PRO A 335 -17.52 -7.14 -20.11
CA PRO A 335 -18.08 -7.24 -18.76
C PRO A 335 -17.97 -8.64 -18.12
N GLU A 336 -17.55 -9.67 -18.87
CA GLU A 336 -17.34 -11.04 -18.40
C GLU A 336 -16.01 -11.23 -17.63
N LYS A 337 -15.09 -10.25 -17.65
CA LYS A 337 -13.85 -10.31 -16.87
C LYS A 337 -14.08 -9.65 -15.51
N GLU A 338 -14.51 -10.47 -14.56
CA GLU A 338 -14.64 -10.08 -13.15
C GLU A 338 -13.35 -10.31 -12.35
N VAL A 339 -13.33 -9.78 -11.14
CA VAL A 339 -12.26 -10.07 -10.17
C VAL A 339 -12.29 -11.56 -9.82
N GLU A 340 -11.14 -12.22 -9.85
CA GLU A 340 -11.02 -13.62 -9.47
C GLU A 340 -10.19 -13.77 -8.19
N ILE A 341 -10.57 -14.71 -7.32
CA ILE A 341 -9.71 -15.18 -6.23
C ILE A 341 -9.37 -16.64 -6.51
N LEU A 342 -8.09 -16.95 -6.67
CA LEU A 342 -7.59 -18.30 -6.94
C LEU A 342 -6.70 -18.77 -5.79
N THR A 343 -6.78 -20.03 -5.43
CA THR A 343 -5.82 -20.67 -4.53
C THR A 343 -4.48 -20.90 -5.25
N ALA A 344 -3.44 -21.21 -4.49
CA ALA A 344 -2.14 -21.64 -5.05
C ALA A 344 -2.24 -22.90 -5.93
N SER A 345 -3.28 -23.74 -5.76
CA SER A 345 -3.56 -24.88 -6.65
C SER A 345 -4.31 -24.50 -7.94
N GLY A 346 -4.71 -23.23 -8.10
CA GLY A 346 -5.49 -22.74 -9.23
C GLY A 346 -7.01 -22.93 -9.08
N GLU A 347 -7.49 -23.36 -7.92
CA GLU A 347 -8.93 -23.49 -7.66
C GLU A 347 -9.56 -22.12 -7.39
N GLN A 348 -10.75 -21.88 -7.94
CA GLN A 348 -11.50 -20.66 -7.69
C GLN A 348 -12.08 -20.64 -6.27
N ASN A 349 -11.82 -19.56 -5.53
CA ASN A 349 -12.42 -19.28 -4.24
C ASN A 349 -13.59 -18.31 -4.43
N LYS A 350 -14.81 -18.87 -4.46
CA LYS A 350 -16.04 -18.16 -4.78
C LYS A 350 -16.75 -17.66 -3.53
N ALA A 351 -17.64 -16.68 -3.72
CA ALA A 351 -18.58 -16.28 -2.69
C ALA A 351 -19.74 -17.28 -2.60
N THR A 352 -20.23 -17.51 -1.39
CA THR A 352 -21.41 -18.35 -1.16
C THR A 352 -22.71 -17.55 -1.34
N PRO A 353 -23.89 -18.20 -1.48
CA PRO A 353 -25.17 -17.50 -1.53
C PRO A 353 -25.42 -16.65 -0.28
N LEU A 354 -24.95 -17.11 0.87
CA LEU A 354 -25.01 -16.35 2.11
C LEU A 354 -24.12 -15.10 2.06
N ASP A 355 -22.91 -15.21 1.51
CA ASP A 355 -22.02 -14.05 1.34
C ASP A 355 -22.67 -12.98 0.44
N LEU A 356 -23.39 -13.38 -0.62
CA LEU A 356 -24.17 -12.46 -1.46
C LEU A 356 -25.32 -11.79 -0.69
N GLU A 357 -26.13 -12.55 0.05
CA GLU A 357 -27.23 -11.99 0.83
C GLU A 357 -26.72 -10.99 1.90
N VAL A 358 -25.60 -11.31 2.55
CA VAL A 358 -24.97 -10.42 3.54
C VAL A 358 -24.40 -9.18 2.86
N TYR A 359 -23.79 -9.32 1.67
CA TYR A 359 -23.30 -8.21 0.88
C TYR A 359 -24.43 -7.22 0.54
N GLU A 360 -25.55 -7.71 0.02
CA GLU A 360 -26.69 -6.86 -0.36
C GLU A 360 -27.22 -6.07 0.83
N LYS A 361 -27.31 -6.70 2.01
CA LYS A 361 -27.70 -6.02 3.25
C LYS A 361 -26.67 -4.99 3.70
N LEU A 362 -25.38 -5.29 3.58
CA LEU A 362 -24.29 -4.39 3.94
C LEU A 362 -24.31 -3.11 3.08
N ILE A 363 -24.43 -3.25 1.76
CA ILE A 363 -24.47 -2.13 0.82
C ILE A 363 -25.68 -1.24 1.08
N LEU A 364 -26.86 -1.85 1.31
CA LEU A 364 -28.08 -1.11 1.61
C LEU A 364 -28.02 -0.39 2.95
N GLY A 365 -27.50 -1.05 3.99
CA GLY A 365 -27.47 -0.52 5.35
C GLY A 365 -26.39 0.55 5.58
N GLU A 366 -25.17 0.29 5.14
CA GLU A 366 -24.00 1.12 5.48
C GLU A 366 -23.64 2.12 4.37
N LEU A 367 -23.82 1.76 3.09
CA LEU A 367 -23.55 2.66 1.96
C LEU A 367 -24.80 3.38 1.47
N GLN A 368 -25.99 3.05 2.00
CA GLN A 368 -27.28 3.63 1.61
C GLN A 368 -27.57 3.49 0.11
N GLU A 369 -27.09 2.40 -0.51
CA GLU A 369 -27.22 2.13 -1.94
C GLU A 369 -28.08 0.89 -2.18
N ASP A 370 -28.94 0.92 -3.19
CA ASP A 370 -29.73 -0.25 -3.58
C ASP A 370 -28.87 -1.18 -4.44
N ALA A 371 -28.49 -2.34 -3.91
CA ALA A 371 -27.63 -3.32 -4.59
C ALA A 371 -28.19 -3.74 -5.96
N SER A 372 -29.50 -3.61 -6.16
CA SER A 372 -30.19 -3.91 -7.42
C SER A 372 -29.84 -2.98 -8.59
N THR A 373 -29.24 -1.81 -8.32
CA THR A 373 -28.87 -0.80 -9.33
C THR A 373 -27.47 -0.99 -9.94
N ASN A 374 -26.62 -1.82 -9.34
CA ASN A 374 -25.28 -2.16 -9.85
C ASN A 374 -25.31 -3.49 -10.62
N ALA A 375 -25.44 -3.43 -11.94
CA ALA A 375 -25.47 -4.61 -12.83
C ALA A 375 -24.23 -5.52 -12.69
N THR A 376 -23.08 -4.97 -12.27
CA THR A 376 -21.83 -5.69 -11.98
C THR A 376 -21.87 -6.55 -10.71
N CYS A 377 -22.78 -6.32 -9.76
CA CYS A 377 -22.83 -7.09 -8.51
C CYS A 377 -23.42 -8.50 -8.67
N ARG A 378 -24.13 -8.78 -9.77
CA ARG A 378 -24.83 -10.06 -9.98
C ARG A 378 -24.00 -11.12 -10.71
N HIS A 379 -22.85 -10.75 -11.25
CA HIS A 379 -22.05 -11.62 -12.10
C HIS A 379 -21.03 -12.46 -11.33
N HIS A 380 -20.69 -12.06 -10.09
CA HIS A 380 -19.79 -12.81 -9.22
C HIS A 380 -20.39 -14.19 -8.95
N GLU A 381 -19.83 -15.22 -9.60
CA GLU A 381 -20.38 -16.57 -9.61
C GLU A 381 -20.56 -17.11 -8.19
N VAL A 382 -21.80 -17.08 -7.72
CA VAL A 382 -22.22 -17.68 -6.46
C VAL A 382 -22.44 -19.17 -6.70
N THR A 383 -21.77 -20.02 -5.92
CA THR A 383 -21.99 -21.48 -5.93
C THR A 383 -22.57 -21.98 -4.63
#